data_AF-A0A1M7DL08-F1
#
_entry.id   AF-A0A1M7DL08-F1
#
_cell.length_a   1.000
_cell.length_b   1.000
_cell.length_c   1.000
_cell.angle_alpha   90.00
_cell.angle_beta   90.00
_cell.angle_gamma   90.00
#
_symmetry.space_group_name_H-M   'P 1'
#
loop_
_entity.id
_entity.type
_entity.pdbx_description
1 polymer ?
#
loop_
_entity_poly.entity_id
_entity_poly.type
_entity_poly.pdbx_seq_one_letter_code
_entity_poly.pdbx_strand_id
1 'polypeptide(L)'
;MPVGIAYFLVLLFCYAGISKMLDFENFQVQLAQSPLLSAYAGFISYAVIGIEFIIVLLLCLKNIRLIGFYLSFGIMISFTVYIYLILNYSDFIPCSCGGILEKLGWTEHMIFNIICVLMALGGIYIVEHQNGACQFKTCMRALAISLMSAGIVIALFLSSENIIKKENNFTRRFLLHPVIEDKAFDLGMNSYYFAGVDDSRIYLGNVTAPLVLTVLDTALKANSTKKIHLDKSDHSYRNLQIQVKAPYYYLYDGSVPVIYRGALGDSSARTISYRDAYFTQLVVMDSLRFAIRTQSRQNQQYTLGTLDLSQSPKLKLDPSILEKQIDGVFDSDGKLIGGLGTGQFIYTYSYRNQFLVMDSDLSAIQKFNTIDTTTQAKIETRQLTNGNHKMTVPPLVVNKMMTANRHLLFIQSNLMGKHESSKAWKNAAVVDIYHTDRREYVGSFYIGNRKENAISHMLATDRFLYVLIGNELLRYHFRMPL
;
A
#
# COMPACT_ATOMS: atom_id res chain seq x y z
N MET A 1 -1.21 -10.97 -54.07
CA MET A 1 -1.66 -11.02 -52.66
C MET A 1 -0.49 -11.37 -51.75
N PRO A 2 -0.23 -10.59 -50.68
CA PRO A 2 0.84 -10.86 -49.72
C PRO A 2 0.44 -11.96 -48.74
N VAL A 3 0.30 -13.19 -49.24
CA VAL A 3 -0.23 -14.33 -48.49
C VAL A 3 0.70 -14.72 -47.33
N GLY A 4 2.02 -14.66 -47.52
CA GLY A 4 2.99 -14.97 -46.47
C GLY A 4 2.90 -14.02 -45.26
N ILE A 5 2.74 -12.71 -45.50
CA ILE A 5 2.57 -11.71 -44.44
C ILE A 5 1.28 -11.96 -43.66
N ALA A 6 0.18 -12.27 -44.36
CA ALA A 6 -1.09 -12.57 -43.72
C ALA A 6 -1.01 -13.80 -42.81
N TYR A 7 -0.37 -14.88 -43.26
CA TYR A 7 -0.21 -16.09 -42.44
C TYR A 7 0.67 -15.87 -41.21
N PHE A 8 1.75 -15.10 -41.34
CA PHE A 8 2.59 -14.74 -40.20
C PHE A 8 1.79 -13.98 -39.14
N LEU A 9 1.05 -12.92 -39.54
CA LEU A 9 0.23 -12.13 -38.62
C LEU A 9 -0.89 -12.96 -37.99
N VAL A 10 -1.53 -13.85 -38.77
CA VAL A 10 -2.54 -14.79 -38.24
C VAL A 10 -1.94 -15.68 -37.15
N LEU A 11 -0.78 -16.28 -37.39
CA LEU A 11 -0.10 -17.12 -36.40
C LEU A 11 0.25 -16.33 -35.15
N LEU A 12 0.78 -15.12 -35.31
CA LEU A 12 1.15 -14.23 -34.21
C LEU A 12 -0.06 -13.86 -33.33
N PHE A 13 -1.13 -13.33 -33.92
CA PHE A 13 -2.31 -12.91 -33.16
C PHE A 13 -3.08 -14.09 -32.57
N CYS A 14 -3.13 -15.22 -33.27
CA CYS A 14 -3.75 -16.44 -32.74
C CYS A 14 -2.98 -16.96 -31.51
N TYR A 15 -1.65 -17.04 -31.61
CA TYR A 15 -0.80 -17.41 -30.48
C TYR A 15 -0.98 -16.46 -29.30
N ALA A 16 -0.90 -15.15 -29.57
CA ALA A 16 -1.00 -14.10 -28.56
C ALA A 16 -2.38 -14.10 -27.86
N GLY A 17 -3.46 -14.30 -28.62
CA GLY A 17 -4.83 -14.35 -28.09
C GLY A 17 -5.10 -15.60 -27.27
N ILE A 18 -4.69 -16.78 -27.76
CA ILE A 18 -4.85 -18.05 -27.03
C ILE A 18 -4.04 -18.03 -25.72
N SER A 19 -2.79 -17.57 -25.76
CA SER A 19 -1.95 -17.49 -24.56
C SER A 19 -2.57 -16.60 -23.48
N LYS A 20 -3.14 -15.44 -23.86
CA LYS A 20 -3.83 -14.54 -22.92
C LYS A 20 -5.15 -15.12 -22.40
N MET A 21 -5.86 -15.88 -23.23
CA MET A 21 -7.12 -16.50 -22.83
C MET A 21 -6.91 -17.64 -21.84
N LEU A 22 -5.87 -18.45 -22.04
CA LEU A 22 -5.53 -19.56 -21.14
C LEU A 22 -5.08 -19.08 -19.76
N ASP A 23 -4.40 -17.94 -19.69
CA ASP A 23 -3.92 -17.34 -18.43
C ASP A 23 -4.50 -15.93 -18.20
N PHE A 24 -5.82 -15.83 -18.33
CA PHE A 24 -6.53 -14.55 -18.30
C PHE A 24 -6.38 -13.81 -16.98
N GLU A 25 -6.37 -14.52 -15.85
CA GLU A 25 -6.22 -13.91 -14.52
C GLU A 25 -4.88 -13.19 -14.40
N ASN A 26 -3.77 -13.86 -14.75
CA ASN A 26 -2.45 -13.23 -14.72
C ASN A 26 -2.34 -12.10 -15.74
N PHE A 27 -2.88 -12.26 -16.95
CA PHE A 27 -2.90 -11.18 -17.95
C PHE A 27 -3.62 -9.92 -17.43
N GLN A 28 -4.79 -10.08 -16.81
CA GLN A 28 -5.53 -8.96 -16.24
C GLN A 28 -4.78 -8.32 -15.06
N VAL A 29 -4.17 -9.12 -14.18
CA VAL A 29 -3.35 -8.62 -13.07
C VAL A 29 -2.12 -7.85 -13.59
N GLN A 30 -1.44 -8.35 -14.61
CA GLN A 30 -0.28 -7.68 -15.20
C GLN A 30 -0.68 -6.36 -15.90
N LEU A 31 -1.84 -6.32 -16.58
CA LEU A 31 -2.42 -5.08 -17.09
C LEU A 31 -2.78 -4.10 -15.96
N ALA A 32 -3.28 -4.61 -14.84
CA ALA A 32 -3.59 -3.81 -13.66
C ALA A 32 -2.34 -3.27 -12.95
N GLN A 33 -1.20 -3.92 -13.12
CA GLN A 33 0.09 -3.44 -12.63
C GLN A 33 0.74 -2.42 -13.56
N SER A 34 0.30 -2.33 -14.83
CA SER A 34 0.78 -1.32 -15.76
C SER A 34 0.24 0.06 -15.39
N PRO A 35 1.09 1.06 -15.09
CA PRO A 35 0.63 2.41 -14.70
C PRO A 35 -0.32 3.04 -15.73
N LEU A 36 -0.12 2.71 -17.01
CA LEU A 36 -0.87 3.26 -18.13
C LEU A 36 -2.28 2.68 -18.24
N LEU A 37 -2.48 1.42 -17.87
CA LEU A 37 -3.72 0.67 -18.17
C LEU A 37 -4.46 0.22 -16.93
N SER A 38 -3.94 0.46 -15.72
CA SER A 38 -4.50 -0.13 -14.50
C SER A 38 -5.95 0.28 -14.24
N ALA A 39 -6.32 1.53 -14.50
CA ALA A 39 -7.69 2.03 -14.36
C ALA A 39 -8.68 1.34 -15.32
N TYR A 40 -8.18 0.81 -16.44
CA TYR A 40 -8.98 0.20 -17.51
C TYR A 40 -8.70 -1.29 -17.69
N ALA A 41 -7.91 -1.92 -16.80
CA ALA A 41 -7.43 -3.29 -16.96
C ALA A 41 -8.58 -4.29 -17.16
N GLY A 42 -9.70 -4.06 -16.48
CA GLY A 42 -10.93 -4.83 -16.67
C GLY A 42 -11.45 -4.81 -18.11
N PHE A 43 -11.66 -3.63 -18.70
CA PHE A 43 -12.19 -3.50 -20.06
C PHE A 43 -11.15 -3.88 -21.12
N ILE A 44 -9.91 -3.42 -20.95
CA ILE A 44 -8.84 -3.58 -21.94
C ILE A 44 -8.40 -5.05 -22.05
N SER A 45 -8.44 -5.83 -20.96
CA SER A 45 -8.10 -7.25 -21.04
C SER A 45 -9.04 -8.02 -21.99
N TYR A 46 -10.35 -7.78 -21.93
CA TYR A 46 -11.29 -8.38 -22.88
C TYR A 46 -11.16 -7.78 -24.29
N ALA A 47 -11.01 -6.46 -24.41
CA ALA A 47 -10.94 -5.78 -25.70
C ALA A 47 -9.74 -6.23 -26.54
N VAL A 48 -8.56 -6.38 -25.93
CA VAL A 48 -7.34 -6.84 -26.62
C VAL A 48 -7.54 -8.24 -27.19
N ILE A 49 -8.00 -9.20 -26.38
CA ILE A 49 -8.22 -10.58 -26.83
C ILE A 49 -9.26 -10.61 -27.97
N GLY A 50 -10.35 -9.85 -27.84
CA GLY A 50 -11.38 -9.76 -28.87
C GLY A 50 -10.85 -9.19 -30.19
N ILE A 51 -10.08 -8.10 -30.13
CA ILE A 51 -9.47 -7.48 -31.33
C ILE A 51 -8.48 -8.44 -31.99
N GLU A 52 -7.66 -9.17 -31.22
CA GLU A 52 -6.70 -10.14 -31.77
C GLU A 52 -7.39 -11.24 -32.57
N PHE A 53 -8.49 -11.82 -32.06
CA PHE A 53 -9.26 -12.83 -32.80
C PHE A 53 -10.02 -12.26 -34.00
N ILE A 54 -10.56 -11.04 -33.90
CA ILE A 54 -11.19 -10.36 -35.03
C ILE A 54 -10.17 -10.16 -36.16
N ILE A 55 -8.94 -9.72 -35.84
CA ILE A 55 -7.87 -9.57 -36.83
C ILE A 55 -7.56 -10.90 -37.52
N VAL A 56 -7.44 -12.00 -36.76
CA VAL A 56 -7.23 -13.35 -37.32
C VAL A 56 -8.32 -13.70 -38.35
N LEU A 57 -9.59 -13.51 -37.98
CA LEU A 57 -10.73 -13.79 -38.87
C LEU A 57 -10.67 -12.96 -40.16
N LEU A 58 -10.39 -11.65 -40.02
CA LEU A 58 -10.33 -10.72 -41.16
C LEU A 58 -9.16 -11.03 -42.10
N LEU A 59 -8.01 -11.44 -41.58
CA LEU A 59 -6.83 -11.78 -42.40
C LEU A 59 -7.02 -13.08 -43.20
N CYS A 60 -7.74 -14.06 -42.64
CA CYS A 60 -8.07 -15.32 -43.32
C CYS A 60 -8.94 -15.09 -44.56
N LEU A 61 -9.90 -14.16 -44.49
CA LEU A 61 -10.87 -13.91 -45.55
C LEU A 61 -10.34 -12.96 -46.63
N LYS A 62 -10.20 -13.47 -47.86
CA LYS A 62 -9.59 -12.75 -49.01
C LYS A 62 -10.22 -11.38 -49.29
N ASN A 63 -11.53 -11.23 -49.13
CA ASN A 63 -12.26 -10.01 -49.50
C ASN A 63 -12.11 -8.88 -48.47
N ILE A 64 -11.83 -9.21 -47.20
CA ILE A 64 -11.74 -8.25 -46.09
C ILE A 64 -10.33 -8.19 -45.49
N ARG A 65 -9.37 -8.87 -46.10
CA ARG A 65 -7.97 -8.94 -45.67
C ARG A 65 -7.29 -7.57 -45.55
N LEU A 66 -7.65 -6.62 -46.41
CA LEU A 66 -7.13 -5.25 -46.33
C LEU A 66 -7.50 -4.59 -45.00
N ILE A 67 -8.74 -4.79 -44.53
CA ILE A 67 -9.19 -4.30 -43.22
C ILE A 67 -8.38 -4.98 -42.10
N GLY A 68 -8.15 -6.30 -42.22
CA GLY A 68 -7.28 -7.03 -41.31
C GLY A 68 -5.86 -6.46 -41.23
N PHE A 69 -5.27 -6.06 -42.36
CA PHE A 69 -3.95 -5.42 -42.39
C PHE A 69 -3.95 -4.03 -41.72
N TYR A 70 -4.96 -3.19 -41.99
CA TYR A 70 -5.07 -1.88 -41.33
C TYR A 70 -5.26 -2.01 -39.81
N LEU A 71 -6.08 -2.96 -39.34
CA LEU A 71 -6.24 -3.23 -37.91
C LEU A 71 -4.98 -3.81 -37.27
N SER A 72 -4.28 -4.72 -37.96
CA SER A 72 -2.98 -5.25 -37.52
C SER A 72 -1.95 -4.13 -37.36
N PHE A 73 -1.90 -3.22 -38.34
CA PHE A 73 -1.02 -2.06 -38.30
C PHE A 73 -1.37 -1.13 -37.13
N GLY A 74 -2.65 -0.81 -36.95
CA GLY A 74 -3.12 0.05 -35.87
C GLY A 74 -2.83 -0.51 -34.48
N ILE A 75 -3.11 -1.80 -34.23
CA ILE A 75 -2.87 -2.43 -32.91
C ILE A 75 -1.37 -2.56 -32.62
N MET A 76 -0.55 -2.87 -33.63
CA MET A 76 0.90 -2.97 -33.47
C MET A 76 1.54 -1.60 -33.17
N ILE A 77 1.03 -0.51 -33.77
CA ILE A 77 1.43 0.85 -33.37
C ILE A 77 1.02 1.12 -31.92
N SER A 78 -0.21 0.79 -31.53
CA SER A 78 -0.67 0.99 -30.15
C SER A 78 0.22 0.25 -29.15
N PHE A 79 0.58 -1.01 -29.42
CA PHE A 79 1.51 -1.76 -28.57
C PHE A 79 2.93 -1.19 -28.57
N THR A 80 3.41 -0.67 -29.71
CA THR A 80 4.73 -0.04 -29.80
C THR A 80 4.79 1.24 -28.98
N VAL A 81 3.78 2.11 -29.09
CA VAL A 81 3.66 3.35 -28.29
C VAL A 81 3.50 3.02 -26.82
N TYR A 82 2.71 2.01 -26.47
CA TYR A 82 2.57 1.53 -25.10
C TYR A 82 3.92 1.11 -24.50
N ILE A 83 4.69 0.27 -25.20
CA ILE A 83 6.03 -0.15 -24.75
C ILE A 83 6.96 1.05 -24.64
N TYR A 84 6.95 1.97 -25.61
CA TYR A 84 7.76 3.17 -25.58
C TYR A 84 7.46 4.05 -24.36
N LEU A 85 6.18 4.28 -24.03
CA LEU A 85 5.76 5.05 -22.87
C LEU A 85 6.19 4.37 -21.57
N ILE A 86 6.07 3.04 -21.47
CA ILE A 86 6.57 2.30 -20.31
C ILE A 86 8.08 2.45 -20.15
N LEU A 87 8.85 2.32 -21.23
CA LEU A 87 10.32 2.38 -21.16
C LEU A 87 10.87 3.77 -20.83
N ASN A 88 10.16 4.85 -21.17
CA ASN A 88 10.68 6.22 -21.07
C ASN A 88 9.98 7.08 -20.01
N TYR A 89 8.72 6.78 -19.66
CA TYR A 89 7.88 7.62 -18.79
C TYR A 89 7.28 6.88 -17.61
N SER A 90 7.34 5.56 -17.57
CA SER A 90 6.90 4.81 -16.40
C SER A 90 8.03 4.75 -15.38
N ASP A 91 7.69 5.04 -14.12
CA ASP A 91 8.63 4.90 -13.00
C ASP A 91 9.12 3.45 -12.82
N PHE A 92 8.43 2.49 -13.46
CA PHE A 92 8.80 1.09 -13.44
C PHE A 92 8.27 0.28 -14.64
N ILE A 93 8.91 -0.84 -14.94
CA ILE A 93 8.58 -1.72 -16.06
C ILE A 93 7.95 -3.01 -15.52
N PRO A 94 6.66 -3.33 -15.81
CA PRO A 94 6.03 -4.56 -15.33
C PRO A 94 6.63 -5.82 -16.00
N CYS A 95 6.27 -7.01 -15.53
CA CYS A 95 6.61 -8.26 -16.23
C CYS A 95 5.86 -8.31 -17.58
N SER A 96 6.50 -8.83 -18.64
CA SER A 96 5.91 -8.86 -20.00
C SER A 96 4.79 -9.90 -20.11
N CYS A 97 3.62 -9.52 -20.64
CA CYS A 97 2.48 -10.43 -20.82
C CYS A 97 2.51 -11.07 -22.23
N GLY A 98 2.97 -12.31 -22.40
CA GLY A 98 3.04 -12.88 -23.76
C GLY A 98 3.34 -14.37 -23.93
N GLY A 99 3.41 -15.19 -22.88
CA GLY A 99 3.74 -16.61 -23.03
C GLY A 99 5.20 -16.81 -23.47
N ILE A 100 5.48 -17.32 -24.67
CA ILE A 100 6.86 -17.41 -25.21
C ILE A 100 7.45 -16.02 -25.41
N LEU A 101 6.60 -15.04 -25.74
CA LEU A 101 6.99 -13.65 -25.87
C LEU A 101 7.36 -13.05 -24.48
N GLU A 102 6.80 -13.51 -23.37
CA GLU A 102 7.22 -13.07 -22.01
C GLU A 102 8.72 -13.29 -21.70
N LYS A 103 9.38 -14.19 -22.43
CA LYS A 103 10.83 -14.42 -22.31
C LYS A 103 11.70 -13.38 -23.02
N LEU A 104 11.12 -12.55 -23.90
CA LEU A 104 11.84 -11.47 -24.55
C LEU A 104 11.94 -10.27 -23.59
N GLY A 105 13.10 -9.61 -23.59
CA GLY A 105 13.23 -8.32 -22.93
C GLY A 105 12.36 -7.26 -23.62
N TRP A 106 12.09 -6.16 -22.92
CA TRP A 106 11.18 -5.12 -23.39
C TRP A 106 11.69 -4.40 -24.66
N THR A 107 13.00 -4.26 -24.80
CA THR A 107 13.62 -3.67 -26.00
C THR A 107 13.49 -4.63 -27.20
N GLU A 108 13.73 -5.92 -26.98
CA GLU A 108 13.55 -6.96 -28.01
C GLU A 108 12.08 -7.04 -28.45
N HIS A 109 11.14 -6.92 -27.51
CA HIS A 109 9.72 -6.81 -27.80
C HIS A 109 9.36 -5.59 -28.64
N MET A 110 9.93 -4.43 -28.31
CA MET A 110 9.71 -3.22 -29.10
C MET A 110 10.22 -3.40 -30.53
N ILE A 111 11.41 -3.98 -30.71
CA ILE A 111 11.99 -4.27 -32.03
C ILE A 111 11.10 -5.25 -32.81
N PHE A 112 10.64 -6.33 -32.16
CA PHE A 112 9.73 -7.30 -32.76
C PHE A 112 8.43 -6.64 -33.23
N ASN A 113 7.83 -5.77 -32.41
CA ASN A 113 6.63 -5.04 -32.79
C ASN A 113 6.87 -4.07 -33.95
N ILE A 114 8.01 -3.36 -33.98
CA ILE A 114 8.38 -2.48 -35.11
C ILE A 114 8.48 -3.28 -36.41
N ILE A 115 9.10 -4.47 -36.38
CA ILE A 115 9.15 -5.35 -37.55
C ILE A 115 7.74 -5.75 -38.00
N CYS A 116 6.83 -6.06 -37.07
CA CYS A 116 5.43 -6.36 -37.38
C CYS A 116 4.68 -5.16 -37.98
N VAL A 117 4.93 -3.94 -37.49
CA VAL A 117 4.39 -2.69 -38.07
C VAL A 117 4.83 -2.54 -39.53
N LEU A 118 6.12 -2.73 -39.82
CA LEU A 118 6.66 -2.64 -41.18
C LEU A 118 6.07 -3.72 -42.10
N MET A 119 5.93 -4.95 -41.62
CA MET A 119 5.29 -6.03 -42.37
C MET A 119 3.82 -5.74 -42.66
N ALA A 120 3.04 -5.27 -41.68
CA ALA A 120 1.65 -4.89 -41.88
C ALA A 120 1.53 -3.74 -42.89
N LEU A 121 2.40 -2.73 -42.80
CA LEU A 121 2.47 -1.62 -43.76
C LEU A 121 2.79 -2.11 -45.17
N GLY A 122 3.76 -3.01 -45.33
CA GLY A 122 4.06 -3.65 -46.62
C GLY A 122 2.85 -4.43 -47.18
N GLY A 123 2.12 -5.15 -46.32
CA GLY A 123 0.88 -5.83 -46.66
C GLY A 123 -0.20 -4.86 -47.20
N ILE A 124 -0.37 -3.70 -46.55
CA ILE A 124 -1.29 -2.64 -46.98
C ILE A 124 -0.90 -2.13 -48.36
N TYR A 125 0.36 -1.74 -48.58
CA TYR A 125 0.81 -1.20 -49.86
C TYR A 125 0.64 -2.20 -51.01
N ILE A 126 0.97 -3.48 -50.80
CA ILE A 126 0.84 -4.50 -51.84
C ILE A 126 -0.64 -4.69 -52.24
N VAL A 127 -1.55 -4.70 -51.27
CA VAL A 127 -2.99 -4.90 -51.56
C VAL A 127 -3.63 -3.65 -52.16
N GLU A 128 -3.32 -2.45 -51.64
CA GLU A 128 -3.83 -1.19 -52.18
C GLU A 128 -3.32 -0.92 -53.60
N HIS A 129 -2.05 -1.24 -53.88
CA HIS A 129 -1.50 -1.17 -55.24
C HIS A 129 -2.21 -2.15 -56.19
N GLN A 130 -2.53 -3.36 -55.74
CA GLN A 130 -3.32 -4.33 -56.54
C GLN A 130 -4.75 -3.83 -56.80
N ASN A 131 -5.33 -3.05 -55.89
CA ASN A 131 -6.65 -2.46 -56.04
C ASN A 131 -6.65 -1.14 -56.84
N GLY A 132 -5.50 -0.70 -57.38
CA GLY A 132 -5.37 0.52 -58.17
C GLY A 132 -5.41 1.82 -57.35
N ALA A 133 -5.20 1.75 -56.03
CA ALA A 133 -5.19 2.94 -55.18
C ALA A 133 -3.89 3.76 -55.36
N CYS A 134 -4.03 5.08 -55.27
CA CYS A 134 -2.88 5.99 -55.31
C CYS A 134 -2.04 5.85 -54.02
N GLN A 135 -0.72 5.71 -54.18
CA GLN A 135 0.22 5.58 -53.06
C GLN A 135 0.07 6.72 -52.04
N PHE A 136 -0.15 7.96 -52.50
CA PHE A 136 -0.35 9.10 -51.61
C PHE A 136 -1.57 8.93 -50.68
N LYS A 137 -2.69 8.38 -51.20
CA LYS A 137 -3.89 8.11 -50.39
C LYS A 137 -3.63 7.02 -49.36
N THR A 138 -2.85 5.99 -49.72
CA THR A 138 -2.43 4.92 -48.81
C THR A 138 -1.53 5.47 -47.70
N CYS A 139 -0.55 6.32 -48.03
CA CYS A 139 0.29 7.01 -47.06
C CYS A 139 -0.55 7.81 -46.06
N MET A 140 -1.50 8.61 -46.54
CA MET A 140 -2.35 9.44 -45.70
C MET A 140 -3.22 8.60 -44.75
N ARG A 141 -3.79 7.48 -45.23
CA ARG A 141 -4.55 6.55 -44.38
C ARG A 141 -3.67 5.92 -43.31
N ALA A 142 -2.48 5.44 -43.68
CA ALA A 142 -1.54 4.85 -42.73
C ALA A 142 -1.07 5.87 -41.68
N LEU A 143 -0.77 7.10 -42.08
CA LEU A 143 -0.40 8.18 -41.17
C LEU A 143 -1.55 8.52 -40.21
N ALA A 144 -2.78 8.63 -40.72
CA ALA A 144 -3.96 8.91 -39.90
C ALA A 144 -4.20 7.80 -38.85
N ILE A 145 -4.08 6.52 -39.24
CA ILE A 145 -4.19 5.39 -38.31
C ILE A 145 -3.07 5.44 -37.27
N SER A 146 -1.84 5.76 -37.68
CA SER A 146 -0.69 5.86 -36.78
C SER A 146 -0.91 6.93 -35.70
N LEU A 147 -1.33 8.13 -36.11
CA LEU A 147 -1.61 9.25 -35.21
C LEU A 147 -2.80 8.94 -34.29
N MET A 148 -3.85 8.31 -34.81
CA MET A 148 -5.01 7.91 -34.03
C MET A 148 -4.64 6.85 -32.97
N SER A 149 -3.94 5.79 -33.35
CA SER A 149 -3.46 4.75 -32.43
C SER A 149 -2.57 5.33 -31.33
N ALA A 150 -1.59 6.17 -31.70
CA ALA A 150 -0.72 6.82 -30.73
C ALA A 150 -1.50 7.77 -29.79
N GLY A 151 -2.40 8.58 -30.35
CA GLY A 151 -3.23 9.51 -29.59
C GLY A 151 -4.14 8.81 -28.59
N ILE A 152 -4.76 7.68 -28.96
CA ILE A 152 -5.59 6.87 -28.05
C ILE A 152 -4.76 6.37 -26.88
N VAL A 153 -3.56 5.82 -27.13
CA VAL A 153 -2.69 5.29 -26.06
C VAL A 153 -2.21 6.41 -25.13
N ILE A 154 -1.83 7.57 -25.67
CA ILE A 154 -1.42 8.73 -24.87
C ILE A 154 -2.59 9.27 -24.04
N ALA A 155 -3.80 9.34 -24.61
CA ALA A 155 -4.99 9.76 -23.88
C ALA A 155 -5.33 8.80 -22.73
N LEU A 156 -5.25 7.48 -22.97
CA LEU A 156 -5.42 6.47 -21.93
C LEU A 156 -4.37 6.63 -20.82
N PHE A 157 -3.11 6.91 -21.16
CA PHE A 157 -2.05 7.16 -20.18
C PHE A 157 -2.36 8.34 -19.26
N LEU A 158 -2.64 9.51 -19.83
CA LEU A 158 -2.93 10.72 -19.06
C LEU A 158 -4.20 10.57 -18.21
N SER A 159 -5.21 9.89 -18.76
CA SER A 159 -6.47 9.62 -18.06
C SER A 159 -6.28 8.64 -16.90
N SER A 160 -5.56 7.53 -17.13
CA SER A 160 -5.27 6.51 -16.12
C SER A 160 -4.53 7.12 -14.93
N GLU A 161 -3.48 7.91 -15.18
CA GLU A 161 -2.74 8.63 -14.13
C GLU A 161 -3.65 9.55 -13.30
N ASN A 162 -4.56 10.27 -13.96
CA ASN A 162 -5.51 11.13 -13.26
C ASN A 162 -6.52 10.33 -12.42
N ILE A 163 -7.05 9.21 -12.93
CA ILE A 163 -8.01 8.34 -12.21
C ILE A 163 -7.36 7.69 -10.99
N ILE A 164 -6.16 7.11 -11.14
CA ILE A 164 -5.44 6.46 -10.03
C ILE A 164 -5.13 7.48 -8.93
N LYS A 165 -4.71 8.70 -9.30
CA LYS A 165 -4.33 9.74 -8.34
C LYS A 165 -5.52 10.45 -7.70
N LYS A 166 -6.66 10.61 -8.40
CA LYS A 166 -7.77 11.46 -7.93
C LYS A 166 -9.08 10.74 -7.63
N GLU A 167 -9.42 9.68 -8.36
CA GLU A 167 -10.76 9.08 -8.30
C GLU A 167 -10.86 7.86 -7.37
N ASN A 168 -9.72 7.39 -6.82
CA ASN A 168 -9.64 6.36 -5.78
C ASN A 168 -10.57 5.14 -6.03
N ASN A 169 -10.37 4.44 -7.15
CA ASN A 169 -11.22 3.33 -7.58
C ASN A 169 -10.89 1.98 -6.91
N PHE A 170 -10.06 1.98 -5.86
CA PHE A 170 -9.48 0.81 -5.17
C PHE A 170 -8.65 -0.15 -6.06
N THR A 171 -7.97 0.42 -7.05
CA THR A 171 -6.92 -0.26 -7.83
C THR A 171 -5.56 0.17 -7.30
N ARG A 172 -4.80 -0.77 -6.72
CA ARG A 172 -3.48 -0.47 -6.14
C ARG A 172 -2.42 -0.30 -7.22
N ARG A 173 -1.55 0.69 -7.01
CA ARG A 173 -0.30 0.83 -7.75
C ARG A 173 0.79 0.11 -6.98
N PHE A 174 1.20 -1.06 -7.43
CA PHE A 174 2.29 -1.79 -6.77
C PHE A 174 3.66 -1.25 -7.19
N LEU A 175 4.44 -0.81 -6.20
CA LEU A 175 5.81 -0.37 -6.39
C LEU A 175 6.72 -1.60 -6.59
N LEU A 176 7.65 -1.51 -7.53
CA LEU A 176 8.60 -2.59 -7.81
C LEU A 176 9.76 -2.57 -6.80
N HIS A 177 9.72 -3.50 -5.84
CA HIS A 177 10.73 -3.67 -4.80
C HIS A 177 11.12 -2.35 -4.08
N PRO A 178 10.14 -1.58 -3.55
CA PRO A 178 10.44 -0.35 -2.81
C PRO A 178 11.21 -0.64 -1.52
N VAL A 179 11.09 -1.88 -1.04
CA VAL A 179 11.80 -2.43 0.10
C VAL A 179 12.56 -3.67 -0.36
N ILE A 180 13.82 -3.78 0.06
CA ILE A 180 14.68 -4.93 -0.22
C ILE A 180 15.10 -5.52 1.12
N GLU A 181 14.82 -6.80 1.34
CA GLU A 181 15.25 -7.49 2.55
C GLU A 181 16.77 -7.49 2.61
N ASP A 182 17.30 -7.08 3.77
CA ASP A 182 18.74 -6.95 4.00
C ASP A 182 19.21 -7.92 5.07
N LYS A 183 18.48 -8.00 6.19
CA LYS A 183 18.84 -8.85 7.34
C LYS A 183 17.63 -9.42 8.04
N ALA A 184 17.83 -10.58 8.64
CA ALA A 184 16.93 -11.21 9.59
C ALA A 184 17.68 -11.47 10.91
N PHE A 185 17.00 -11.26 12.04
CA PHE A 185 17.49 -11.55 13.38
C PHE A 185 16.46 -12.38 14.13
N ASP A 186 16.83 -13.56 14.61
CA ASP A 186 15.94 -14.40 15.41
C ASP A 186 15.90 -13.88 16.86
N LEU A 187 14.71 -13.47 17.30
CA LEU A 187 14.44 -13.00 18.65
C LEU A 187 14.17 -14.17 19.63
N GLY A 188 14.02 -15.39 19.13
CA GLY A 188 13.71 -16.61 19.89
C GLY A 188 12.25 -16.70 20.37
N MET A 189 11.49 -15.60 20.35
CA MET A 189 10.09 -15.53 20.75
C MET A 189 9.31 -14.56 19.86
N ASN A 190 7.99 -14.76 19.76
CA ASN A 190 7.07 -13.92 18.99
C ASN A 190 6.32 -12.89 19.84
N SER A 191 6.71 -12.71 21.12
CA SER A 191 6.04 -11.82 22.07
C SER A 191 6.57 -10.37 22.05
N TYR A 192 7.41 -10.02 21.08
CA TYR A 192 8.02 -8.70 20.99
C TYR A 192 7.16 -7.70 20.20
N TYR A 193 7.26 -6.42 20.58
CA TYR A 193 6.73 -5.28 19.83
C TYR A 193 7.75 -4.13 19.87
N PHE A 194 7.67 -3.20 18.91
CA PHE A 194 8.53 -2.02 18.89
C PHE A 194 8.14 -1.05 20.00
N ALA A 195 9.06 -0.78 20.93
CA ALA A 195 8.91 0.21 21.99
C ALA A 195 9.43 1.60 21.54
N GLY A 196 10.37 1.65 20.59
CA GLY A 196 10.90 2.90 20.04
C GLY A 196 12.19 2.70 19.27
N VAL A 197 12.77 3.79 18.80
CA VAL A 197 14.02 3.79 18.01
C VAL A 197 14.79 5.09 18.24
N ASP A 198 16.11 5.00 18.21
CA ASP A 198 17.01 6.15 18.06
C ASP A 198 17.96 5.91 16.87
N ASP A 199 18.88 6.85 16.61
CA ASP A 199 19.79 6.79 15.45
C ASP A 199 20.66 5.51 15.39
N SER A 200 20.86 4.85 16.53
CA SER A 200 21.78 3.73 16.71
C SER A 200 21.12 2.44 17.18
N ARG A 201 19.93 2.51 17.80
CA ARG A 201 19.31 1.42 18.54
C ARG A 201 17.82 1.28 18.27
N ILE A 202 17.38 0.03 18.28
CA ILE A 202 15.98 -0.38 18.24
C ILE A 202 15.62 -0.90 19.63
N TYR A 203 14.49 -0.45 20.15
CA TYR A 203 13.98 -0.85 21.46
C TYR A 203 12.75 -1.73 21.27
N LEU A 204 12.77 -2.91 21.89
CA LEU A 204 11.68 -3.86 21.89
C LEU A 204 11.13 -4.05 23.30
N GLY A 205 9.81 -3.92 23.44
CA GLY A 205 9.08 -4.38 24.60
C GLY A 205 8.60 -5.82 24.39
N ASN A 206 8.18 -6.48 25.47
CA ASN A 206 7.72 -7.86 25.42
C ASN A 206 6.37 -8.01 26.14
N VAL A 207 5.37 -8.60 25.48
CA VAL A 207 4.02 -8.75 26.06
C VAL A 207 3.96 -9.83 27.15
N THR A 208 4.82 -10.85 27.10
CA THR A 208 4.89 -11.91 28.12
C THR A 208 5.86 -11.56 29.26
N ALA A 209 6.78 -10.65 29.02
CA ALA A 209 7.73 -10.13 30.01
C ALA A 209 7.75 -8.59 30.01
N PRO A 210 6.68 -7.91 30.49
CA PRO A 210 6.48 -6.47 30.31
C PRO A 210 7.48 -5.56 31.04
N LEU A 211 8.30 -6.11 31.94
CA LEU A 211 9.39 -5.41 32.62
C LEU A 211 10.76 -5.64 31.95
N VAL A 212 10.79 -6.28 30.78
CA VAL A 212 12.03 -6.52 30.03
C VAL A 212 12.06 -5.60 28.81
N LEU A 213 13.13 -4.79 28.74
CA LEU A 213 13.47 -3.99 27.58
C LEU A 213 14.63 -4.65 26.84
N THR A 214 14.40 -5.04 25.59
CA THR A 214 15.44 -5.57 24.71
C THR A 214 15.91 -4.45 23.79
N VAL A 215 17.23 -4.27 23.68
CA VAL A 215 17.87 -3.25 22.87
C VAL A 215 18.74 -3.93 21.83
N LEU A 216 18.54 -3.60 20.57
CA LEU A 216 19.36 -4.06 19.45
C LEU A 216 20.04 -2.87 18.79
N ASP A 217 21.26 -3.05 18.28
CA ASP A 217 21.83 -2.05 17.36
C ASP A 217 21.10 -2.08 16.02
N THR A 218 21.05 -0.96 15.30
CA THR A 218 20.37 -0.88 14.00
C THR A 218 21.00 -1.79 12.94
N ALA A 219 22.25 -2.25 13.11
CA ALA A 219 22.92 -3.23 12.26
C ALA A 219 22.56 -4.69 12.56
N LEU A 220 21.75 -4.94 13.60
CA LEU A 220 21.29 -6.26 14.05
C LEU A 220 22.44 -7.23 14.32
N LYS A 221 23.50 -6.77 14.98
CA LYS A 221 24.70 -7.58 15.32
C LYS A 221 24.84 -7.87 16.81
N ALA A 222 24.36 -6.97 17.64
CA ALA A 222 24.45 -7.00 19.08
C ALA A 222 23.08 -6.70 19.67
N ASN A 223 22.73 -7.46 20.70
CA ASN A 223 21.58 -7.18 21.53
C ASN A 223 21.97 -7.16 23.00
N SER A 224 21.14 -6.51 23.80
CA SER A 224 21.20 -6.57 25.25
C SER A 224 19.78 -6.54 25.79
N THR A 225 19.57 -7.17 26.94
CA THR A 225 18.29 -7.18 27.61
C THR A 225 18.45 -6.55 28.99
N LYS A 226 17.41 -5.84 29.41
CA LYS A 226 17.42 -5.13 30.67
C LYS A 226 16.10 -5.32 31.41
N LYS A 227 16.19 -5.77 32.66
CA LYS A 227 15.06 -5.84 33.56
C LYS A 227 14.86 -4.50 34.26
N ILE A 228 13.65 -3.97 34.16
CA ILE A 228 13.23 -2.71 34.74
C ILE A 228 12.69 -2.95 36.15
N HIS A 229 13.06 -2.08 37.08
CA HIS A 229 12.60 -2.07 38.46
C HIS A 229 11.74 -0.83 38.69
N LEU A 230 10.51 -1.04 39.14
CA LEU A 230 9.56 0.04 39.42
C LEU A 230 9.69 0.46 40.89
N ASP A 231 9.53 1.76 41.16
CA ASP A 231 9.48 2.28 42.54
C ASP A 231 8.23 1.82 43.31
N LYS A 232 7.12 1.60 42.59
CA LYS A 232 5.89 1.01 43.09
C LYS A 232 5.46 -0.12 42.16
N SER A 233 5.27 -1.32 42.71
CA SER A 233 4.95 -2.52 41.92
C SER A 233 3.76 -3.30 42.46
N ASP A 234 3.03 -2.73 43.41
CA ASP A 234 1.87 -3.30 44.11
C ASP A 234 0.56 -3.24 43.29
N HIS A 235 0.67 -3.03 41.97
CA HIS A 235 -0.46 -2.86 41.08
C HIS A 235 -0.76 -4.14 40.28
N SER A 236 -2.03 -4.50 40.18
CA SER A 236 -2.50 -5.58 39.31
C SER A 236 -2.63 -5.11 37.87
N TYR A 237 -1.50 -5.07 37.15
CA TYR A 237 -1.44 -4.67 35.75
C TYR A 237 -2.28 -5.58 34.85
N ARG A 238 -2.89 -5.01 33.81
CA ARG A 238 -3.60 -5.76 32.75
C ARG A 238 -2.85 -5.75 31.44
N ASN A 239 -2.21 -4.63 31.09
CA ASN A 239 -1.51 -4.45 29.82
C ASN A 239 -0.39 -3.41 30.00
N LEU A 240 0.62 -3.77 30.80
CA LEU A 240 1.80 -2.95 31.02
C LEU A 240 2.65 -2.92 29.74
N GLN A 241 2.87 -1.73 29.19
CA GLN A 241 3.61 -1.53 27.94
C GLN A 241 4.80 -0.60 28.15
N ILE A 242 5.81 -0.73 27.29
CA ILE A 242 7.01 0.11 27.26
C ILE A 242 6.98 0.97 26.00
N GLN A 243 7.27 2.26 26.15
CA GLN A 243 7.58 3.15 25.03
C GLN A 243 8.89 3.90 25.30
N VAL A 244 9.72 4.05 24.28
CA VAL A 244 11.00 4.75 24.36
C VAL A 244 10.93 6.04 23.55
N LYS A 245 11.27 7.14 24.20
CA LYS A 245 11.53 8.43 23.57
C LYS A 245 12.76 9.03 24.24
N ALA A 246 13.90 8.97 23.55
CA ALA A 246 15.18 9.39 24.10
C ALA A 246 15.09 10.82 24.69
N PRO A 247 15.71 11.06 25.87
CA PRO A 247 16.60 10.18 26.62
C PRO A 247 15.91 9.23 27.63
N TYR A 248 14.57 9.08 27.57
CA TYR A 248 13.79 8.33 28.55
C TYR A 248 13.12 7.09 27.96
N TYR A 249 12.78 6.15 28.85
CA TYR A 249 11.80 5.12 28.60
C TYR A 249 10.63 5.27 29.57
N TYR A 250 9.46 4.82 29.13
CA TYR A 250 8.20 4.94 29.85
C TYR A 250 7.56 3.57 29.96
N LEU A 251 6.99 3.27 31.11
CA LEU A 251 6.10 2.12 31.28
C LEU A 251 4.75 2.62 31.68
N TYR A 252 3.70 2.05 31.11
CA TYR A 252 2.35 2.52 31.40
C TYR A 252 1.33 1.41 31.31
N ASP A 253 0.27 1.55 32.09
CA ASP A 253 -0.96 0.79 31.97
C ASP A 253 -2.11 1.79 32.10
N GLY A 254 -2.98 1.86 31.10
CA GLY A 254 -4.10 2.81 31.11
C GLY A 254 -5.33 2.29 31.86
N SER A 255 -5.40 0.99 32.15
CA SER A 255 -6.44 0.37 32.97
C SER A 255 -6.16 0.51 34.46
N VAL A 256 -4.87 0.50 34.82
CA VAL A 256 -4.36 0.95 36.12
C VAL A 256 -3.62 2.25 35.88
N PRO A 257 -4.32 3.40 35.78
CA PRO A 257 -3.83 4.64 35.17
C PRO A 257 -2.52 5.14 35.78
N VAL A 258 -1.41 4.62 35.28
CA VAL A 258 -0.07 4.81 35.84
C VAL A 258 0.92 4.99 34.71
N ILE A 259 1.86 5.90 34.91
CA ILE A 259 2.99 6.12 34.01
C ILE A 259 4.25 6.18 34.86
N TYR A 260 5.20 5.31 34.54
CA TYR A 260 6.54 5.29 35.06
C TYR A 260 7.49 5.89 34.02
N ARG A 261 8.56 6.52 34.48
CA ARG A 261 9.64 7.04 33.64
C ARG A 261 11.00 6.66 34.21
N GLY A 262 11.90 6.17 33.36
CA GLY A 262 13.31 5.93 33.67
C GLY A 262 14.21 6.53 32.60
N ALA A 263 15.47 6.78 32.95
CA ALA A 263 16.48 7.25 31.99
C ALA A 263 17.04 6.07 31.19
N LEU A 264 17.26 6.24 29.88
CA LEU A 264 17.93 5.22 29.09
C LEU A 264 19.33 4.96 29.66
N GLY A 265 19.62 3.69 29.98
CA GLY A 265 20.85 3.31 30.69
C GLY A 265 20.65 3.05 32.19
N ASP A 266 19.55 3.51 32.79
CA ASP A 266 19.11 3.16 34.15
C ASP A 266 18.08 2.01 34.12
N SER A 267 18.08 1.17 35.16
CA SER A 267 17.13 0.06 35.36
C SER A 267 15.92 0.52 36.16
N SER A 268 16.02 1.63 36.88
CA SER A 268 14.97 2.12 37.76
C SER A 268 14.02 3.08 37.04
N ALA A 269 12.72 2.82 37.15
CA ALA A 269 11.68 3.72 36.69
C ALA A 269 10.84 4.22 37.87
N ARG A 270 10.58 5.53 37.89
CA ARG A 270 9.80 6.19 38.95
C ARG A 270 8.41 6.53 38.46
N THR A 271 7.44 6.48 39.36
CA THR A 271 6.05 6.88 39.08
C THR A 271 6.00 8.39 38.84
N ILE A 272 5.55 8.80 37.65
CA ILE A 272 5.35 10.22 37.29
C ILE A 272 3.87 10.60 37.18
N SER A 273 3.00 9.63 36.96
CA SER A 273 1.54 9.82 36.90
C SER A 273 0.86 8.64 37.57
N TYR A 274 -0.14 8.91 38.42
CA TYR A 274 -0.96 7.89 39.06
C TYR A 274 -2.38 8.43 39.25
N ARG A 275 -3.38 7.75 38.68
CA ARG A 275 -4.80 8.13 38.68
C ARG A 275 -5.12 9.50 38.07
N ASP A 276 -4.20 10.08 37.28
CA ASP A 276 -4.46 11.34 36.59
C ASP A 276 -5.42 11.18 35.39
N ALA A 277 -5.32 10.07 34.64
CA ALA A 277 -6.22 9.76 33.53
C ALA A 277 -6.24 8.26 33.19
N TYR A 278 -7.43 7.71 32.94
CA TYR A 278 -7.57 6.40 32.28
C TYR A 278 -7.39 6.54 30.78
N PHE A 279 -6.78 5.55 30.13
CA PHE A 279 -6.58 5.55 28.68
C PHE A 279 -6.50 4.12 28.13
N THR A 280 -6.68 4.00 26.82
CA THR A 280 -6.53 2.74 26.08
C THR A 280 -5.30 2.74 25.18
N GLN A 281 -4.84 3.93 24.77
CA GLN A 281 -3.61 4.12 24.02
C GLN A 281 -2.91 5.38 24.53
N LEU A 282 -1.58 5.36 24.47
CA LEU A 282 -0.71 6.47 24.87
C LEU A 282 0.42 6.60 23.84
N VAL A 283 0.76 7.85 23.51
CA VAL A 283 1.95 8.20 22.74
C VAL A 283 2.70 9.29 23.51
N VAL A 284 3.99 9.05 23.78
CA VAL A 284 4.86 10.04 24.41
C VAL A 284 5.14 11.21 23.44
N MET A 285 4.66 12.40 23.78
CA MET A 285 4.87 13.62 23.00
C MET A 285 6.19 14.28 23.40
N ASP A 286 6.42 14.40 24.71
CA ASP A 286 7.61 14.96 25.33
C ASP A 286 7.83 14.33 26.72
N SER A 287 8.79 14.80 27.50
CA SER A 287 9.21 14.25 28.79
C SER A 287 8.09 14.12 29.84
N LEU A 288 7.07 14.98 29.77
CA LEU A 288 5.93 15.05 30.70
C LEU A 288 4.58 15.23 29.99
N ARG A 289 4.55 15.17 28.66
CA ARG A 289 3.35 15.40 27.84
C ARG A 289 3.04 14.18 26.99
N PHE A 290 1.78 13.73 27.03
CA PHE A 290 1.32 12.50 26.40
C PHE A 290 0.05 12.74 25.60
N ALA A 291 -0.03 12.18 24.40
CA ALA A 291 -1.28 12.08 23.65
C ALA A 291 -1.95 10.77 24.05
N ILE A 292 -3.22 10.82 24.41
CA ILE A 292 -3.95 9.65 24.86
C ILE A 292 -5.25 9.46 24.08
N ARG A 293 -5.62 8.21 23.89
CA ARG A 293 -6.99 7.83 23.52
C ARG A 293 -7.69 7.28 24.75
N THR A 294 -8.83 7.84 25.09
CA THR A 294 -9.63 7.40 26.24
C THR A 294 -11.10 7.26 25.87
N GLN A 295 -11.89 6.75 26.80
CA GLN A 295 -13.34 6.67 26.69
C GLN A 295 -13.95 7.72 27.62
N SER A 296 -14.74 8.64 27.07
CA SER A 296 -15.39 9.69 27.83
C SER A 296 -16.41 9.10 28.80
N ARG A 297 -16.37 9.54 30.06
CA ARG A 297 -17.35 9.09 31.07
C ARG A 297 -18.77 9.59 30.77
N GLN A 298 -18.90 10.72 30.09
CA GLN A 298 -20.20 11.38 29.85
C GLN A 298 -21.05 10.63 28.83
N ASN A 299 -20.43 10.17 27.74
CA ASN A 299 -21.15 9.55 26.61
C ASN A 299 -20.62 8.16 26.24
N GLN A 300 -19.61 7.65 26.96
CA GLN A 300 -18.97 6.35 26.71
C GLN A 300 -18.32 6.23 25.32
N GLN A 301 -18.02 7.34 24.64
CA GLN A 301 -17.40 7.35 23.31
C GLN A 301 -15.88 7.50 23.41
N TYR A 302 -15.17 7.01 22.41
CA TYR A 302 -13.74 7.27 22.30
C TYR A 302 -13.47 8.73 21.96
N THR A 303 -12.44 9.28 22.59
CA THR A 303 -11.96 10.65 22.39
C THR A 303 -10.44 10.68 22.51
N LEU A 304 -9.83 11.69 21.90
CA LEU A 304 -8.41 11.98 22.03
C LEU A 304 -8.21 13.16 22.99
N GLY A 305 -7.02 13.23 23.57
CA GLY A 305 -6.65 14.33 24.42
C GLY A 305 -5.18 14.33 24.78
N THR A 306 -4.78 15.38 25.49
CA THR A 306 -3.42 15.54 26.01
C THR A 306 -3.43 15.40 27.53
N LEU A 307 -2.50 14.61 28.05
CA LEU A 307 -2.13 14.55 29.45
C LEU A 307 -0.79 15.28 29.61
N ASP A 308 -0.81 16.46 30.21
CA ASP A 308 0.38 17.27 30.53
C ASP A 308 0.55 17.33 32.05
N LEU A 309 1.59 16.67 32.55
CA LEU A 309 1.84 16.57 33.98
C LEU A 309 2.39 17.88 34.60
N SER A 310 2.74 18.87 33.77
CA SER A 310 3.21 20.18 34.21
C SER A 310 2.09 21.21 34.37
N GLN A 311 0.88 20.92 33.88
CA GLN A 311 -0.24 21.86 33.86
C GLN A 311 -1.35 21.52 34.86
N SER A 312 -2.21 22.50 35.12
CA SER A 312 -3.46 22.33 35.88
C SER A 312 -4.61 23.01 35.12
N PRO A 313 -5.62 22.26 34.64
CA PRO A 313 -5.79 20.81 34.75
C PRO A 313 -4.78 20.02 33.90
N LYS A 314 -4.35 18.85 34.39
CA LYS A 314 -3.40 17.98 33.67
C LYS A 314 -3.98 17.35 32.41
N LEU A 315 -5.29 17.09 32.41
CA LEU A 315 -5.98 16.38 31.33
C LEU A 315 -6.86 17.36 30.54
N LYS A 316 -6.62 17.42 29.23
CA LYS A 316 -7.47 18.11 28.27
C LYS A 316 -7.98 17.12 27.24
N LEU A 317 -9.29 16.89 27.20
CA LEU A 317 -9.95 16.04 26.22
C LEU A 317 -10.58 16.88 25.13
N ASP A 318 -10.55 16.37 23.91
CA ASP A 318 -11.26 16.96 22.78
C ASP A 318 -12.15 15.90 22.12
N PRO A 319 -13.46 15.89 22.46
CA PRO A 319 -14.44 14.98 21.88
C PRO A 319 -14.67 15.18 20.39
N SER A 320 -14.24 16.32 19.80
CA SER A 320 -14.51 16.64 18.40
C SER A 320 -13.54 15.98 17.42
N ILE A 321 -12.38 15.50 17.89
CA ILE A 321 -11.34 14.94 17.04
C ILE A 321 -11.78 13.61 16.40
N LEU A 322 -12.46 12.76 17.17
CA LEU A 322 -12.92 11.46 16.68
C LEU A 322 -14.37 11.56 16.19
N GLU A 323 -14.56 11.37 14.88
CA GLU A 323 -15.87 11.46 14.27
C GLU A 323 -16.64 10.14 14.39
N LYS A 324 -17.71 10.17 15.18
CA LYS A 324 -18.71 9.09 15.28
C LYS A 324 -19.56 8.99 14.01
N GLN A 325 -19.81 7.76 13.56
CA GLN A 325 -20.76 7.37 12.51
C GLN A 325 -21.95 6.56 13.05
N ILE A 326 -21.73 5.65 14.01
CA ILE A 326 -22.73 4.71 14.54
C ILE A 326 -22.80 4.81 16.05
N ASP A 327 -21.79 4.31 16.78
CA ASP A 327 -21.85 4.19 18.23
C ASP A 327 -20.84 5.08 18.98
N GLY A 328 -19.75 5.48 18.32
CA GLY A 328 -18.67 6.30 18.89
C GLY A 328 -17.62 5.46 19.63
N VAL A 329 -17.68 4.13 19.53
CA VAL A 329 -16.75 3.21 20.18
C VAL A 329 -16.10 2.33 19.12
N PHE A 330 -16.89 1.47 18.48
CA PHE A 330 -16.35 0.54 17.49
C PHE A 330 -16.11 1.22 16.15
N ASP A 331 -17.01 2.09 15.70
CA ASP A 331 -16.85 2.86 14.46
C ASP A 331 -15.67 3.84 14.48
N SER A 332 -15.33 4.31 15.68
CA SER A 332 -14.30 5.30 15.97
C SER A 332 -13.00 4.63 16.44
N ASP A 333 -12.99 3.29 16.55
CA ASP A 333 -11.81 2.53 16.91
C ASP A 333 -10.73 2.68 15.82
N GLY A 334 -9.48 2.58 16.24
CA GLY A 334 -8.34 2.99 15.44
C GLY A 334 -7.05 2.96 16.24
N LYS A 335 -5.98 3.47 15.63
CA LYS A 335 -4.66 3.50 16.25
C LYS A 335 -4.09 4.91 16.19
N LEU A 336 -3.66 5.39 17.36
CA LEU A 336 -2.89 6.60 17.54
C LEU A 336 -1.39 6.27 17.49
N ILE A 337 -0.65 6.97 16.62
CA ILE A 337 0.81 6.91 16.54
C ILE A 337 1.42 8.30 16.49
N GLY A 338 2.70 8.43 16.85
CA GLY A 338 3.50 9.62 16.59
C GLY A 338 4.33 9.45 15.31
N GLY A 339 4.41 10.49 14.50
CA GLY A 339 5.28 10.55 13.33
C GLY A 339 6.73 10.78 13.74
N LEU A 340 7.60 9.85 13.38
CA LEU A 340 9.04 10.00 13.62
C LEU A 340 9.58 11.16 12.77
N GLY A 341 10.27 12.12 13.41
CA GLY A 341 10.93 13.24 12.74
C GLY A 341 10.09 14.49 12.44
N THR A 342 8.75 14.45 12.54
CA THR A 342 7.88 15.63 12.27
C THR A 342 7.19 16.21 13.50
N GLY A 343 7.07 15.44 14.58
CA GLY A 343 6.28 15.84 15.75
C GLY A 343 4.76 15.81 15.51
N GLN A 344 4.32 15.31 14.36
CA GLN A 344 2.91 15.11 14.04
C GLN A 344 2.36 13.84 14.72
N PHE A 345 1.05 13.81 14.94
CA PHE A 345 0.34 12.64 15.44
C PHE A 345 -0.66 12.16 14.40
N ILE A 346 -0.81 10.85 14.27
CA ILE A 346 -1.67 10.26 13.26
C ILE A 346 -2.67 9.33 13.95
N TYR A 347 -3.94 9.51 13.63
CA TYR A 347 -5.00 8.60 14.04
C TYR A 347 -5.64 7.94 12.81
N THR A 348 -5.47 6.64 12.66
CA THR A 348 -6.08 5.88 11.56
C THR A 348 -7.23 5.04 12.09
N TYR A 349 -8.40 5.17 11.47
CA TYR A 349 -9.57 4.38 11.83
C TYR A 349 -9.43 2.93 11.33
N SER A 350 -9.83 1.95 12.14
CA SER A 350 -9.66 0.53 11.80
C SER A 350 -10.65 0.04 10.75
N TYR A 351 -11.89 0.55 10.76
CA TYR A 351 -13.03 -0.01 10.00
C TYR A 351 -13.55 0.89 8.88
N ARG A 352 -12.85 2.00 8.58
CA ARG A 352 -13.19 2.91 7.48
C ARG A 352 -11.95 3.50 6.85
N ASN A 353 -12.09 4.01 5.64
CA ASN A 353 -10.99 4.50 4.80
C ASN A 353 -10.47 5.89 5.19
N GLN A 354 -10.25 6.17 6.48
CA GLN A 354 -9.89 7.51 6.96
C GLN A 354 -8.72 7.50 7.94
N PHE A 355 -7.89 8.54 7.83
CA PHE A 355 -6.89 8.87 8.85
C PHE A 355 -6.80 10.39 9.06
N LEU A 356 -6.37 10.77 10.26
CA LEU A 356 -6.21 12.13 10.71
C LEU A 356 -4.72 12.40 10.94
N VAL A 357 -4.24 13.55 10.50
CA VAL A 357 -2.92 14.08 10.83
C VAL A 357 -3.11 15.31 11.69
N MET A 358 -2.42 15.33 12.82
CA MET A 358 -2.57 16.32 13.88
C MET A 358 -1.21 16.93 14.22
N ASP A 359 -1.22 18.19 14.62
CA ASP A 359 -0.05 18.84 15.20
C ASP A 359 0.24 18.37 16.64
N SER A 360 1.29 18.93 17.23
CA SER A 360 1.70 18.66 18.61
C SER A 360 0.72 19.15 19.67
N ASP A 361 -0.30 19.90 19.31
CA ASP A 361 -1.34 20.38 20.23
C ASP A 361 -2.69 19.69 19.98
N LEU A 362 -2.73 18.70 19.08
CA LEU A 362 -3.91 17.99 18.63
C LEU A 362 -5.02 18.94 18.13
N SER A 363 -4.64 20.09 17.59
CA SER A 363 -5.56 21.19 17.25
C SER A 363 -5.73 21.35 15.74
N ALA A 364 -4.63 21.39 14.97
CA ALA A 364 -4.71 21.42 13.51
C ALA A 364 -4.95 19.99 12.96
N ILE A 365 -6.19 19.66 12.62
CA ILE A 365 -6.58 18.34 12.14
C ILE A 365 -6.74 18.36 10.62
N GLN A 366 -5.91 17.60 9.92
CA GLN A 366 -6.08 17.30 8.50
C GLN A 366 -6.64 15.90 8.32
N LYS A 367 -7.71 15.80 7.53
CA LYS A 367 -8.38 14.53 7.23
C LYS A 367 -8.03 14.04 5.83
N PHE A 368 -7.65 12.78 5.77
CA PHE A 368 -7.25 12.07 4.58
C PHE A 368 -8.00 10.75 4.46
N ASN A 369 -7.98 10.18 3.25
CA ASN A 369 -8.56 8.89 2.97
C ASN A 369 -7.48 7.88 2.59
N THR A 370 -7.69 6.61 2.98
CA THR A 370 -6.92 5.50 2.44
C THR A 370 -7.49 5.10 1.07
N ILE A 371 -6.75 4.29 0.29
CA ILE A 371 -7.14 3.86 -1.06
C ILE A 371 -8.39 2.96 -1.06
N ASP A 372 -8.76 2.41 0.09
CA ASP A 372 -10.01 1.68 0.22
C ASP A 372 -11.24 2.60 0.00
N THR A 373 -12.38 2.01 -0.36
CA THR A 373 -13.64 2.71 -0.65
C THR A 373 -14.67 2.63 0.49
N THR A 374 -14.34 1.99 1.62
CA THR A 374 -15.23 1.84 2.78
C THR A 374 -15.31 3.13 3.58
N THR A 375 -16.19 4.05 3.16
CA THR A 375 -16.38 5.34 3.84
C THR A 375 -17.14 5.24 5.16
N GLN A 376 -18.06 4.27 5.26
CA GLN A 376 -18.82 3.99 6.48
C GLN A 376 -18.39 2.65 7.07
N ALA A 377 -18.16 2.63 8.39
CA ALA A 377 -17.81 1.41 9.09
C ALA A 377 -18.93 0.36 8.98
N LYS A 378 -18.61 -0.80 8.38
CA LYS A 378 -19.54 -1.93 8.26
C LYS A 378 -19.47 -2.79 9.52
N ILE A 379 -20.06 -2.29 10.60
CA ILE A 379 -20.07 -2.95 11.91
C ILE A 379 -21.50 -3.18 12.38
N GLU A 380 -21.72 -4.30 13.06
CA GLU A 380 -22.98 -4.60 13.73
C GLU A 380 -22.75 -4.64 15.25
N THR A 381 -23.44 -3.76 15.96
CA THR A 381 -23.22 -3.54 17.39
C THR A 381 -24.53 -3.59 18.17
N ARG A 382 -24.52 -4.21 19.35
CA ARG A 382 -25.60 -4.13 20.33
C ARG A 382 -25.07 -3.50 21.62
N GLN A 383 -25.79 -2.52 22.13
CA GLN A 383 -25.54 -1.98 23.47
C GLN A 383 -26.17 -2.89 24.52
N LEU A 384 -25.41 -3.26 25.55
CA LEU A 384 -25.84 -4.06 26.67
C LEU A 384 -26.50 -3.18 27.74
N THR A 385 -27.27 -3.79 28.65
CA THR A 385 -27.97 -3.10 29.74
C THR A 385 -27.05 -2.36 30.71
N ASN A 386 -25.76 -2.71 30.74
CA ASN A 386 -24.73 -2.05 31.55
C ASN A 386 -24.01 -0.89 30.81
N GLY A 387 -24.46 -0.52 29.61
CA GLY A 387 -23.86 0.54 28.79
C GLY A 387 -22.69 0.08 27.91
N ASN A 388 -22.21 -1.15 28.05
CA ASN A 388 -21.12 -1.68 27.22
C ASN A 388 -21.62 -2.01 25.80
N HIS A 389 -20.78 -1.75 24.80
CA HIS A 389 -21.05 -2.12 23.42
C HIS A 389 -20.42 -3.47 23.10
N LYS A 390 -21.15 -4.34 22.38
CA LYS A 390 -20.63 -5.62 21.89
C LYS A 390 -20.91 -5.79 20.40
N MET A 391 -19.90 -6.25 19.66
CA MET A 391 -20.06 -6.66 18.26
C MET A 391 -20.84 -7.96 18.16
N THR A 392 -21.80 -8.03 17.24
CA THR A 392 -22.58 -9.25 16.96
C THR A 392 -21.92 -10.13 15.91
N VAL A 393 -21.11 -9.54 15.02
CA VAL A 393 -20.38 -10.23 13.95
C VAL A 393 -18.93 -9.69 13.90
N PRO A 394 -17.91 -10.52 13.59
CA PRO A 394 -16.56 -10.04 13.35
C PRO A 394 -16.54 -8.94 12.26
N PRO A 395 -16.01 -7.75 12.56
CA PRO A 395 -16.04 -6.63 11.64
C PRO A 395 -15.01 -6.79 10.52
N LEU A 396 -15.28 -6.16 9.38
CA LEU A 396 -14.33 -6.05 8.29
C LEU A 396 -13.27 -4.99 8.65
N VAL A 397 -12.06 -5.42 9.02
CA VAL A 397 -10.93 -4.52 9.29
C VAL A 397 -10.38 -3.99 7.97
N VAL A 398 -10.37 -2.66 7.82
CA VAL A 398 -9.82 -1.94 6.67
C VAL A 398 -8.32 -1.70 6.88
N ASN A 399 -7.98 -1.02 7.98
CA ASN A 399 -6.61 -0.63 8.32
C ASN A 399 -6.16 -1.42 9.56
N LYS A 400 -5.20 -2.33 9.40
CA LYS A 400 -4.84 -3.28 10.45
C LYS A 400 -3.71 -2.81 11.36
N MET A 401 -2.64 -2.28 10.78
CA MET A 401 -1.52 -1.69 11.52
C MET A 401 -0.90 -0.56 10.73
N MET A 402 -0.09 0.27 11.40
CA MET A 402 0.58 1.37 10.74
C MET A 402 1.88 1.76 11.44
N THR A 403 2.73 2.44 10.68
CA THR A 403 3.91 3.15 11.18
C THR A 403 4.10 4.40 10.33
N ALA A 404 4.74 5.43 10.87
CA ALA A 404 4.97 6.67 10.15
C ALA A 404 6.38 7.18 10.41
N ASN A 405 7.01 7.66 9.33
CA ASN A 405 8.29 8.32 9.40
C ASN A 405 8.32 9.50 8.44
N ARG A 406 8.79 10.64 8.92
CA ARG A 406 8.71 11.93 8.23
C ARG A 406 7.28 12.22 7.76
N HIS A 407 7.09 12.43 6.46
CA HIS A 407 5.79 12.70 5.83
C HIS A 407 5.17 11.47 5.18
N LEU A 408 5.65 10.26 5.51
CA LEU A 408 5.13 9.01 4.97
C LEU A 408 4.44 8.18 6.06
N LEU A 409 3.22 7.75 5.76
CA LEU A 409 2.43 6.84 6.55
C LEU A 409 2.32 5.50 5.83
N PHE A 410 2.76 4.43 6.49
CA PHE A 410 2.69 3.06 6.01
C PHE A 410 1.53 2.36 6.73
N ILE A 411 0.57 1.83 5.98
CA ILE A 411 -0.61 1.14 6.54
C ILE A 411 -0.68 -0.27 5.99
N GLN A 412 -0.76 -1.27 6.86
CA GLN A 412 -1.15 -2.61 6.44
C GLN A 412 -2.65 -2.62 6.13
N SER A 413 -2.94 -2.74 4.84
CA SER A 413 -4.29 -2.84 4.30
C SER A 413 -4.81 -4.27 4.44
N ASN A 414 -6.05 -4.43 4.89
CA ASN A 414 -6.64 -5.76 5.13
C ASN A 414 -7.86 -6.05 4.23
N LEU A 415 -7.94 -5.33 3.10
CA LEU A 415 -8.88 -5.55 2.01
C LEU A 415 -8.18 -5.80 0.69
N MET A 416 -8.67 -6.77 -0.09
CA MET A 416 -8.13 -7.10 -1.41
C MET A 416 -8.61 -6.10 -2.47
N GLY A 417 -7.69 -5.61 -3.30
CA GLY A 417 -8.02 -4.67 -4.38
C GLY A 417 -8.74 -5.34 -5.54
N LYS A 418 -9.32 -4.55 -6.46
CA LYS A 418 -10.15 -5.07 -7.58
C LYS A 418 -9.44 -6.04 -8.52
N HIS A 419 -8.13 -5.88 -8.69
CA HIS A 419 -7.31 -6.63 -9.65
C HIS A 419 -6.08 -7.25 -8.99
N GLU A 420 -6.25 -7.73 -7.77
CA GLU A 420 -5.19 -8.31 -6.97
C GLU A 420 -5.23 -9.85 -7.00
N SER A 421 -4.06 -10.48 -7.11
CA SER A 421 -3.97 -11.95 -7.11
C SER A 421 -4.37 -12.52 -5.74
N SER A 422 -5.36 -13.42 -5.71
CA SER A 422 -5.76 -14.11 -4.49
C SER A 422 -4.61 -14.93 -3.87
N LYS A 423 -3.70 -15.46 -4.70
CA LYS A 423 -2.51 -16.19 -4.24
C LYS A 423 -1.52 -15.27 -3.54
N ALA A 424 -1.27 -14.07 -4.09
CA ALA A 424 -0.40 -13.09 -3.46
C ALA A 424 -1.00 -12.62 -2.12
N TRP A 425 -2.30 -12.31 -2.11
CA TRP A 425 -3.04 -11.88 -0.92
C TRP A 425 -2.97 -12.88 0.25
N LYS A 426 -3.03 -14.19 -0.03
CA LYS A 426 -2.91 -15.22 1.01
C LYS A 426 -1.50 -15.36 1.59
N ASN A 427 -0.48 -15.05 0.80
CA ASN A 427 0.93 -15.33 1.13
C ASN A 427 1.72 -14.09 1.55
N ALA A 428 1.14 -12.90 1.47
CA ALA A 428 1.81 -11.65 1.80
C ALA A 428 0.83 -10.63 2.38
N ALA A 429 1.34 -9.78 3.26
CA ALA A 429 0.63 -8.58 3.67
C ALA A 429 0.85 -7.46 2.66
N VAL A 430 -0.20 -6.66 2.42
CA VAL A 430 -0.12 -5.45 1.60
C VAL A 430 0.10 -4.25 2.50
N VAL A 431 1.13 -3.45 2.19
CA VAL A 431 1.41 -2.18 2.83
C VAL A 431 1.18 -1.05 1.84
N ASP A 432 0.26 -0.15 2.15
CA ASP A 432 -0.04 1.06 1.39
C ASP A 432 0.75 2.24 1.98
N ILE A 433 1.26 3.13 1.13
CA ILE A 433 2.05 4.31 1.51
C ILE A 433 1.25 5.58 1.15
N TYR A 434 1.15 6.51 2.10
CA TYR A 434 0.46 7.79 1.95
C TYR A 434 1.35 8.95 2.38
N HIS A 435 1.20 10.09 1.70
CA HIS A 435 1.71 11.36 2.20
C HIS A 435 0.85 11.87 3.37
N THR A 436 1.49 12.45 4.38
CA THR A 436 0.81 13.07 5.53
C THR A 436 0.70 14.59 5.42
N ASP A 437 1.44 15.19 4.48
CA ASP A 437 1.47 16.62 4.19
C ASP A 437 0.55 17.03 3.03
N ARG A 438 0.15 16.06 2.19
CA ARG A 438 -0.70 16.27 1.02
C ARG A 438 -1.57 15.06 0.71
N ARG A 439 -2.68 15.27 0.01
CA ARG A 439 -3.67 14.23 -0.34
C ARG A 439 -3.15 13.35 -1.48
N GLU A 440 -2.16 12.51 -1.19
CA GLU A 440 -1.54 11.65 -2.18
C GLU A 440 -1.29 10.24 -1.63
N TYR A 441 -1.78 9.24 -2.38
CA TYR A 441 -1.40 7.84 -2.24
C TYR A 441 -0.19 7.59 -3.13
N VAL A 442 0.91 7.11 -2.54
CA VAL A 442 2.19 6.90 -3.23
C VAL A 442 2.19 5.58 -3.98
N GLY A 443 1.71 4.52 -3.33
CA GLY A 443 1.73 3.16 -3.88
C GLY A 443 1.58 2.10 -2.79
N SER A 444 1.61 0.84 -3.20
CA SER A 444 1.55 -0.31 -2.31
C SER A 444 2.70 -1.27 -2.58
N PHE A 445 3.03 -2.11 -1.61
CA PHE A 445 3.96 -3.22 -1.80
C PHE A 445 3.61 -4.41 -0.93
N TYR A 446 4.15 -5.56 -1.31
CA TYR A 446 4.00 -6.80 -0.56
C TYR A 446 5.15 -6.99 0.42
N ILE A 447 4.82 -7.49 1.60
CA ILE A 447 5.76 -8.12 2.51
C ILE A 447 5.31 -9.57 2.68
N GLY A 448 6.14 -10.50 2.21
CA GLY A 448 5.85 -11.93 2.25
C GLY A 448 5.73 -12.46 3.68
N ASN A 449 4.79 -13.39 3.88
CA ASN A 449 4.70 -14.15 5.12
C ASN A 449 5.92 -15.08 5.26
N ARG A 450 6.33 -15.36 6.50
CA ARG A 450 7.38 -16.36 6.77
C ARG A 450 6.77 -17.61 7.37
N LYS A 451 6.86 -18.72 6.61
CA LYS A 451 6.14 -19.97 6.91
C LYS A 451 4.64 -19.65 7.02
N GLU A 452 4.03 -19.91 8.18
CA GLU A 452 2.62 -19.61 8.45
C GLU A 452 2.42 -18.28 9.20
N ASN A 453 3.51 -17.55 9.50
CA ASN A 453 3.44 -16.32 10.26
C ASN A 453 3.28 -15.11 9.34
N ALA A 454 2.22 -14.34 9.60
CA ALA A 454 2.05 -13.00 9.05
C ALA A 454 2.76 -11.95 9.91
N ILE A 455 2.84 -10.73 9.39
CA ILE A 455 3.40 -9.58 10.09
C ILE A 455 2.61 -9.28 11.38
N SER A 456 3.33 -9.05 12.48
CA SER A 456 2.77 -8.60 13.75
C SER A 456 2.99 -7.11 14.01
N HIS A 457 4.15 -6.56 13.64
CA HIS A 457 4.49 -5.16 13.84
C HIS A 457 5.38 -4.59 12.73
N MET A 458 5.30 -3.27 12.52
CA MET A 458 6.16 -2.51 11.61
C MET A 458 6.71 -1.25 12.29
N LEU A 459 7.93 -0.87 11.91
CA LEU A 459 8.58 0.36 12.32
C LEU A 459 9.37 0.94 11.15
N ALA A 460 8.93 2.08 10.62
CA ALA A 460 9.66 2.82 9.59
C ALA A 460 10.64 3.81 10.22
N THR A 461 11.81 3.96 9.60
CA THR A 461 12.85 4.94 9.97
C THR A 461 13.33 5.67 8.72
N ASP A 462 14.31 6.55 8.83
CA ASP A 462 14.86 7.25 7.66
C ASP A 462 15.59 6.32 6.68
N ARG A 463 16.10 5.18 7.15
CA ARG A 463 16.95 4.28 6.36
C ARG A 463 16.31 2.91 6.13
N PHE A 464 15.52 2.46 7.08
CA PHE A 464 15.05 1.08 7.13
C PHE A 464 13.57 0.98 7.48
N LEU A 465 12.92 -0.04 6.92
CA LEU A 465 11.68 -0.60 7.44
C LEU A 465 12.00 -1.86 8.24
N TYR A 466 11.62 -1.86 9.52
CA TYR A 466 11.73 -3.02 10.39
C TYR A 466 10.37 -3.70 10.52
N VAL A 467 10.37 -5.04 10.48
CA VAL A 467 9.14 -5.84 10.49
C VAL A 467 9.32 -7.03 11.42
N LEU A 468 8.36 -7.27 12.30
CA LEU A 468 8.31 -8.48 13.13
C LEU A 468 7.42 -9.53 12.46
N ILE A 469 7.95 -10.72 12.22
CA ILE A 469 7.23 -11.87 11.64
C ILE A 469 7.59 -13.13 12.42
N GLY A 470 6.62 -13.71 13.14
CA GLY A 470 6.89 -14.85 14.02
C GLY A 470 7.94 -14.48 15.07
N ASN A 471 9.05 -15.22 15.11
CA ASN A 471 10.16 -14.97 16.02
C ASN A 471 11.25 -14.07 15.41
N GLU A 472 11.10 -13.61 14.18
CA GLU A 472 12.16 -12.88 13.48
C GLU A 472 11.89 -11.37 13.43
N LEU A 473 12.95 -10.59 13.60
CA LEU A 473 13.03 -9.19 13.24
C LEU A 473 13.72 -9.07 11.88
N LEU A 474 12.96 -8.61 10.89
CA LEU A 474 13.45 -8.36 9.54
C LEU A 474 13.77 -6.88 9.36
N ARG A 475 14.85 -6.60 8.64
CA ARG A 475 15.26 -5.26 8.22
C ARG A 475 15.23 -5.18 6.71
N TYR A 476 14.51 -4.19 6.20
CA TYR A 476 14.46 -3.86 4.78
C TYR A 476 15.07 -2.49 4.52
N HIS A 477 15.86 -2.37 3.44
CA HIS A 477 16.28 -1.06 2.91
C HIS A 477 15.20 -0.48 2.02
N PHE A 478 15.03 0.82 2.09
CA PHE A 478 14.25 1.58 1.13
C PHE A 478 15.04 1.82 -0.16
N ARG A 479 14.41 1.57 -1.32
CA ARG A 479 15.00 1.92 -2.62
C ARG A 479 14.67 3.38 -2.94
N MET A 480 15.68 4.22 -3.14
CA MET A 480 15.47 5.64 -3.46
C MET A 480 15.10 5.87 -4.94
N PRO A 481 14.30 6.91 -5.23
CA PRO A 481 13.49 7.68 -4.29
C PRO A 481 12.19 6.93 -3.92
N LEU A 482 11.76 7.11 -2.66
CA LEU A 482 10.44 6.71 -2.17
C LEU A 482 9.49 7.88 -2.13
#